data_AF-A0A9P7D120-F1
#
_entry.id   AF-A0A9P7D120-F1
#
_cell.length_a   1.000
_cell.length_b   1.000
_cell.length_c   1.000
_cell.angle_alpha   90.00
_cell.angle_beta   90.00
_cell.angle_gamma   90.00
#
_symmetry.space_group_name_H-M   'P 1'
#
loop_
_entity.id
_entity.type
_entity.pdbx_description
1 polymer ?
#
loop_
_entity_poly.entity_id
_entity_poly.type
_entity_poly.pdbx_seq_one_letter_code
_entity_poly.pdbx_strand_id
1 'polypeptide(L)'
;MIIRSVYETFFHKIFTNERNLVVYGSAGIGKTYFLLYALVKRLLARQPVTYQIDQSDSIVLCFTADGFFALPEENSEYHPLFDREDVLHLIDSTQGDTITHPNTDHTRALMRGMHGKAIFTTFWPDSLGLDIGWLPEYDVALRKWMKPCTFDEIFAMR
;
A
#
# COMPACT_ATOMS: atom_id res chain seq x y z
N MET A 1 -16.87 8.75 2.20
CA MET A 1 -15.40 8.75 1.98
C MET A 1 -15.00 10.15 1.55
N ILE A 2 -13.97 10.74 2.17
CA ILE A 2 -13.40 12.02 1.72
C ILE A 2 -12.44 11.71 0.57
N ILE A 3 -12.73 12.22 -0.64
CA ILE A 3 -11.82 12.08 -1.78
C ILE A 3 -11.00 13.36 -1.91
N ARG A 4 -9.68 13.22 -1.76
CA ARG A 4 -8.74 14.32 -1.96
C ARG A 4 -8.29 14.36 -3.42
N SER A 5 -8.10 15.56 -3.96
CA SER A 5 -7.60 15.77 -5.33
C SER A 5 -6.26 15.07 -5.61
N VAL A 6 -5.41 14.94 -4.58
CA VAL A 6 -4.11 14.25 -4.68
C VAL A 6 -4.23 12.74 -4.90
N TYR A 7 -5.37 12.12 -4.54
CA TYR A 7 -5.54 10.67 -4.65
C TYR A 7 -5.48 10.19 -6.09
N GLU A 8 -6.18 10.85 -7.01
CA GLU A 8 -6.14 10.49 -8.44
C GLU A 8 -4.72 10.60 -8.98
N THR A 9 -4.01 11.68 -8.62
CA THR A 9 -2.61 11.91 -9.05
C THR A 9 -1.68 10.80 -8.55
N PHE A 10 -1.84 10.35 -7.31
CA PHE A 10 -1.00 9.31 -6.73
C PHE A 10 -1.36 7.93 -7.28
N PHE A 11 -2.65 7.67 -7.46
CA PHE A 11 -3.15 6.45 -8.07
C PHE A 11 -2.61 6.27 -9.48
N HIS A 12 -2.71 7.31 -10.32
CA HIS A 12 -2.24 7.27 -11.70
C HIS A 12 -0.73 7.00 -11.82
N LYS A 13 0.07 7.50 -10.85
CA LYS A 13 1.53 7.31 -10.81
C LYS A 13 1.95 5.85 -10.66
N ILE A 14 1.14 5.01 -10.03
CA ILE A 14 1.44 3.57 -9.86
C ILE A 14 1.31 2.82 -11.18
N PHE A 15 0.35 3.18 -12.01
CA PHE A 15 0.15 2.51 -13.29
C PHE A 15 1.16 2.96 -14.34
N THR A 16 1.62 4.20 -14.27
CA THR A 16 2.64 4.73 -15.18
C THR A 16 4.08 4.43 -14.76
N ASN A 17 4.28 3.86 -13.57
CA ASN A 17 5.61 3.55 -13.05
C ASN A 17 5.72 2.05 -12.83
N GLU A 18 6.90 1.48 -13.10
CA GLU A 18 7.17 0.06 -12.85
C GLU A 18 7.46 -0.22 -11.38
N ARG A 19 7.78 0.84 -10.60
CA ARG A 19 8.20 0.75 -9.20
C ARG A 19 7.01 0.81 -8.24
N ASN A 20 7.19 0.24 -7.05
CA ASN A 20 6.25 0.39 -5.93
C ASN A 20 6.09 1.87 -5.52
N LEU A 21 5.04 2.20 -4.78
CA LEU A 21 4.81 3.57 -4.30
C LEU A 21 4.83 3.61 -2.76
N VAL A 22 5.67 4.48 -2.19
CA VAL A 22 5.65 4.79 -0.75
C VAL A 22 5.07 6.19 -0.55
N VAL A 23 3.89 6.24 0.06
CA VAL A 23 3.20 7.49 0.41
C VAL A 23 3.43 7.81 1.89
N TYR A 24 4.08 8.93 2.15
CA TYR A 24 4.45 9.33 3.51
C TYR A 24 3.92 10.71 3.90
N GLY A 25 3.86 11.00 5.20
CA GLY A 25 3.42 12.28 5.74
C GLY A 25 2.86 12.14 7.15
N SER A 26 2.50 13.26 7.77
CA SER A 26 2.03 13.30 9.17
C SER A 26 0.78 12.45 9.43
N ALA A 27 0.54 12.13 10.70
CA ALA A 27 -0.69 11.43 11.13
C ALA A 27 -1.95 12.23 10.75
N GLY A 28 -3.06 11.54 10.47
CA GLY A 28 -4.36 12.17 10.22
C GLY A 28 -4.55 12.81 8.84
N ILE A 29 -3.56 12.80 7.94
CA ILE A 29 -3.68 13.46 6.62
C ILE A 29 -4.45 12.66 5.55
N GLY A 30 -4.94 11.46 5.88
CA GLY A 30 -5.76 10.65 4.96
C GLY A 30 -5.01 9.60 4.13
N LYS A 31 -3.83 9.14 4.55
CA LYS A 31 -3.10 8.08 3.82
C LYS A 31 -3.85 6.74 3.77
N THR A 32 -4.43 6.29 4.89
CA THR A 32 -5.30 5.11 4.92
C THR A 32 -6.51 5.25 3.98
N TYR A 33 -7.10 6.45 3.94
CA TYR A 33 -8.19 6.75 3.00
C TYR A 33 -7.75 6.74 1.54
N PHE A 34 -6.49 7.09 1.24
CA PHE A 34 -5.94 6.92 -0.10
C PHE A 34 -5.86 5.44 -0.50
N LEU A 35 -5.46 4.54 0.40
CA LEU A 35 -5.49 3.09 0.14
C LEU A 35 -6.92 2.60 -0.09
N LEU A 36 -7.88 3.04 0.73
CA LEU A 36 -9.30 2.72 0.52
C LEU A 36 -9.84 3.25 -0.82
N TYR A 37 -9.42 4.45 -1.22
CA TYR A 37 -9.75 4.99 -2.54
C TYR A 37 -9.17 4.11 -3.66
N ALA A 38 -7.92 3.67 -3.56
CA ALA A 38 -7.29 2.78 -4.53
C ALA A 38 -8.01 1.41 -4.61
N LEU A 39 -8.38 0.86 -3.45
CA LEU A 39 -9.19 -0.36 -3.32
C LEU A 39 -10.52 -0.21 -4.08
N VAL A 40 -11.28 0.85 -3.81
CA VAL A 40 -12.58 1.10 -4.47
C VAL A 40 -12.41 1.26 -5.98
N LYS A 41 -11.41 2.02 -6.45
CA LYS A 41 -11.16 2.20 -7.89
C LYS A 41 -10.85 0.86 -8.58
N ARG A 42 -10.05 0.01 -7.95
CA ARG A 42 -9.70 -1.33 -8.46
C ARG A 42 -10.91 -2.26 -8.49
N LEU A 43 -11.71 -2.27 -7.44
CA LEU A 43 -12.94 -3.06 -7.35
C LEU A 43 -13.95 -2.66 -8.43
N LEU A 44 -14.15 -1.36 -8.65
CA LEU A 44 -15.02 -0.85 -9.73
C LEU A 44 -14.51 -1.25 -11.12
N ALA A 45 -13.19 -1.35 -11.28
CA ALA A 45 -12.56 -1.85 -12.50
C ALA A 45 -12.52 -3.39 -12.59
N ARG A 46 -13.05 -4.11 -11.60
CA ARG A 46 -12.99 -5.58 -11.47
C ARG A 46 -11.58 -6.15 -11.47
N GLN A 47 -10.62 -5.41 -10.91
CA GLN A 47 -9.22 -5.82 -10.84
C GLN A 47 -8.86 -6.28 -9.43
N PRO A 48 -8.05 -7.35 -9.28
CA PRO A 48 -7.78 -7.95 -7.98
C PRO A 48 -6.87 -7.07 -7.12
N VAL A 49 -7.06 -7.06 -5.81
CA VAL A 49 -6.28 -6.21 -4.91
C VAL A 49 -6.16 -6.87 -3.55
N THR A 50 -4.99 -6.81 -2.94
CA THR A 50 -4.82 -7.20 -1.53
C THR A 50 -4.79 -5.96 -0.66
N TYR A 51 -5.31 -6.09 0.54
CA TYR A 51 -5.32 -5.02 1.54
C TYR A 51 -4.84 -5.58 2.86
N GLN A 52 -3.85 -4.89 3.45
CA GLN A 52 -3.28 -5.22 4.74
C GLN A 52 -3.02 -3.93 5.52
N ILE A 53 -3.32 -3.97 6.80
CA ILE A 53 -2.82 -2.99 7.77
C ILE A 53 -1.66 -3.68 8.47
N ASP A 54 -0.48 -3.07 8.53
CA ASP A 54 0.71 -3.71 9.05
C ASP A 54 0.78 -3.54 10.57
N GLN A 55 0.01 -4.36 11.29
CA GLN A 55 -0.01 -4.45 12.76
C GLN A 55 0.11 -5.93 13.18
N SER A 56 0.43 -6.17 14.45
CA SER A 56 0.36 -7.52 15.04
C SER A 56 -0.98 -8.18 14.72
N ASP A 57 -0.95 -9.44 14.29
CA ASP A 57 -2.12 -10.26 13.97
C ASP A 57 -3.01 -9.73 12.84
N SER A 58 -2.44 -8.90 11.95
CA SER A 58 -3.21 -8.37 10.82
C SER A 58 -3.32 -9.36 9.67
N ILE A 59 -4.55 -9.63 9.27
CA ILE A 59 -4.89 -10.53 8.19
C ILE A 59 -4.75 -9.81 6.84
N VAL A 60 -4.21 -10.49 5.83
CA VAL A 60 -4.22 -10.01 4.44
C VAL A 60 -5.57 -10.34 3.81
N LEU A 61 -6.31 -9.32 3.42
CA LEU A 61 -7.59 -9.48 2.72
C LEU A 61 -7.37 -9.41 1.21
N CYS A 62 -7.77 -10.44 0.47
CA CYS A 62 -7.77 -10.46 -0.97
C CYS A 62 -9.17 -10.13 -1.49
N PHE A 63 -9.25 -9.16 -2.39
CA PHE A 63 -10.47 -8.76 -3.08
C PHE A 63 -10.35 -9.08 -4.56
N THR A 64 -11.38 -9.72 -5.10
CA THR A 64 -11.49 -10.12 -6.51
C THR A 64 -12.85 -9.71 -7.06
N ALA A 65 -13.08 -9.94 -8.36
CA ALA A 65 -14.38 -9.68 -8.96
C ALA A 65 -15.51 -10.53 -8.34
N ASP A 66 -15.18 -11.70 -7.80
CA ASP A 66 -16.14 -12.70 -7.31
C ASP A 66 -16.42 -12.57 -5.80
N GLY A 67 -15.66 -11.73 -5.09
CA GLY A 67 -15.80 -11.54 -3.65
C GLY A 67 -14.46 -11.25 -2.98
N PHE A 68 -14.44 -11.40 -1.65
CA PHE A 68 -13.24 -11.23 -0.84
C PHE A 68 -13.01 -12.43 0.07
N PHE A 69 -11.75 -12.69 0.39
CA PHE A 69 -11.34 -13.75 1.31
C PHE A 69 -10.08 -13.32 2.08
N ALA A 70 -9.89 -13.89 3.26
CA ALA A 70 -8.66 -13.76 4.02
C ALA A 70 -7.62 -14.76 3.49
N LEU A 71 -6.36 -14.32 3.36
CA LEU A 71 -5.27 -15.26 3.14
C LEU A 71 -4.95 -16.01 4.44
N PRO A 72 -4.61 -17.30 4.37
CA PRO A 72 -4.14 -18.04 5.54
C PRO A 72 -2.87 -17.40 6.09
N GLU A 73 -2.75 -17.34 7.42
CA GLU A 73 -1.58 -16.80 8.11
C GLU A 73 -0.31 -17.61 7.82
N GLU A 74 -0.45 -18.93 7.74
CA GLU A 74 0.65 -19.85 7.44
C GLU A 74 1.16 -19.68 6.00
N ASN A 75 2.47 -19.47 5.85
CA ASN A 75 3.15 -19.35 4.55
C ASN A 75 2.59 -18.26 3.63
N SER A 76 1.95 -17.23 4.21
CA SER A 76 1.39 -16.12 3.44
C SER A 76 2.43 -15.54 2.50
N GLU A 77 3.68 -15.35 2.92
CA GLU A 77 4.83 -14.86 2.14
C GLU A 77 5.13 -15.61 0.83
N TYR A 78 4.74 -16.88 0.70
CA TYR A 78 4.89 -17.68 -0.52
C TYR A 78 3.60 -17.83 -1.31
N HIS A 79 2.54 -17.11 -0.91
CA HIS A 79 1.26 -17.23 -1.56
C HIS A 79 1.38 -16.79 -3.04
N PRO A 80 0.94 -17.61 -4.02
CA PRO A 80 1.11 -17.30 -5.45
C PRO A 80 0.46 -15.99 -5.93
N LEU A 81 -0.35 -15.34 -5.09
CA LEU A 81 -0.93 -14.04 -5.37
C LEU A 81 0.08 -12.90 -5.28
N PHE A 82 1.20 -13.09 -4.59
CA PHE A 82 2.22 -12.05 -4.42
C PHE A 82 3.06 -11.85 -5.68
N ASP A 83 3.21 -12.91 -6.49
CA ASP A 83 3.92 -12.89 -7.77
C ASP A 83 3.08 -12.36 -8.94
N ARG A 84 1.79 -12.10 -8.72
CA ARG A 84 0.88 -11.72 -9.79
C ARG A 84 0.99 -10.24 -10.11
N GLU A 85 1.47 -9.93 -11.32
CA GLU A 85 1.55 -8.56 -11.83
C GLU A 85 0.19 -7.85 -11.94
N ASP A 86 -0.89 -8.63 -12.10
CA ASP A 86 -2.24 -8.09 -12.18
C ASP A 86 -2.83 -7.74 -10.82
N VAL A 87 -2.19 -8.13 -9.70
CA VAL A 87 -2.62 -7.84 -8.33
C VAL A 87 -1.91 -6.59 -7.81
N LEU A 88 -2.68 -5.67 -7.21
CA LEU A 88 -2.13 -4.51 -6.53
C LEU A 88 -2.20 -4.74 -5.01
N HIS A 89 -1.09 -4.57 -4.32
CA HIS A 89 -1.00 -4.70 -2.87
C HIS A 89 -1.13 -3.33 -2.19
N LEU A 90 -2.02 -3.22 -1.21
CA LEU A 90 -2.28 -2.00 -0.44
C LEU A 90 -1.90 -2.24 1.02
N ILE A 91 -0.82 -1.60 1.46
CA ILE A 91 -0.22 -1.87 2.77
C ILE A 91 -0.17 -0.59 3.60
N ASP A 92 -0.88 -0.59 4.73
CA ASP A 92 -0.88 0.52 5.68
C ASP A 92 0.10 0.27 6.83
N SER A 93 1.29 0.87 6.76
CA SER A 93 2.34 0.83 7.77
C SER A 93 2.41 2.12 8.60
N THR A 94 1.27 2.77 8.87
CA THR A 94 1.23 4.05 9.61
C THR A 94 1.23 3.92 11.13
N GLN A 95 1.16 2.70 11.68
CA GLN A 95 1.28 2.44 13.12
C GLN A 95 2.70 1.95 13.49
N GLY A 96 3.15 2.30 14.70
CA GLY A 96 4.56 2.45 15.09
C GLY A 96 5.45 1.19 15.09
N ASP A 97 6.76 1.49 15.09
CA ASP A 97 7.96 0.62 15.11
C ASP A 97 7.82 -0.75 14.45
N THR A 98 8.22 -0.78 13.18
CA THR A 98 8.30 -1.95 12.29
C THR A 98 9.45 -2.91 12.59
N ILE A 99 10.25 -2.65 13.62
CA ILE A 99 11.49 -3.41 13.90
C ILE A 99 11.18 -4.86 14.32
N THR A 100 9.97 -5.16 14.83
CA THR A 100 9.63 -6.48 15.39
C THR A 100 8.35 -7.13 14.84
N HIS A 101 7.79 -6.68 13.71
CA HIS A 101 6.49 -7.20 13.25
C HIS A 101 6.61 -8.54 12.49
N PRO A 102 5.72 -9.54 12.74
CA PRO A 102 5.75 -10.84 12.07
C PRO A 102 5.23 -10.84 10.61
N ASN A 103 4.43 -9.85 10.19
CA ASN A 103 4.05 -9.66 8.78
C ASN A 103 5.17 -9.05 7.92
N THR A 104 6.39 -9.04 8.45
CA THR A 104 7.52 -8.37 7.82
C THR A 104 7.99 -9.06 6.57
N ASP A 105 7.85 -10.38 6.38
CA ASP A 105 8.45 -11.05 5.23
C ASP A 105 7.68 -10.81 3.92
N HIS A 106 6.35 -10.88 3.92
CA HIS A 106 5.54 -10.45 2.76
C HIS A 106 5.79 -8.97 2.41
N THR A 107 5.67 -8.09 3.40
CA THR A 107 5.87 -6.65 3.24
C THR A 107 7.30 -6.34 2.75
N ARG A 108 8.34 -6.99 3.31
CA ARG A 108 9.74 -6.87 2.86
C ARG A 108 9.93 -7.38 1.44
N ALA A 109 9.30 -8.50 1.08
CA ALA A 109 9.44 -9.11 -0.24
C ALA A 109 8.83 -8.22 -1.34
N LEU A 110 7.62 -7.70 -1.10
CA LEU A 110 7.00 -6.68 -1.94
C LEU A 110 7.84 -5.41 -1.97
N MET A 111 8.30 -4.93 -0.81
CA MET A 111 9.13 -3.73 -0.74
C MET A 111 10.33 -3.90 -1.64
N ARG A 112 11.13 -4.96 -1.53
CA ARG A 112 12.32 -5.24 -2.36
C ARG A 112 12.06 -5.33 -3.87
N GLY A 113 10.81 -5.22 -4.33
CA GLY A 113 10.46 -5.28 -5.74
C GLY A 113 10.65 -6.68 -6.34
N MET A 114 10.75 -7.70 -5.48
CA MET A 114 10.91 -9.08 -5.92
C MET A 114 9.59 -9.68 -6.42
N HIS A 115 8.45 -9.11 -5.98
CA HIS A 115 7.12 -9.64 -6.21
C HIS A 115 6.10 -8.51 -6.40
N GLY A 116 5.23 -8.63 -7.40
CA GLY A 116 4.03 -7.81 -7.57
C GLY A 116 4.23 -6.28 -7.60
N LYS A 117 3.13 -5.54 -7.44
CA LYS A 117 3.15 -4.08 -7.25
C LYS A 117 2.44 -3.68 -5.98
N ALA A 118 3.02 -2.75 -5.23
CA ALA A 118 2.53 -2.34 -3.92
C ALA A 118 2.46 -0.82 -3.72
N ILE A 119 1.46 -0.40 -2.95
CA ILE A 119 1.38 0.92 -2.33
C ILE A 119 1.58 0.74 -0.83
N PHE A 120 2.55 1.46 -0.28
CA PHE A 120 2.80 1.54 1.15
C PHE A 120 2.39 2.92 1.67
N THR A 121 1.74 2.98 2.83
CA THR A 121 1.57 4.23 3.57
C THR A 121 2.34 4.22 4.87
N THR A 122 3.03 5.30 5.20
CA THR A 122 3.82 5.39 6.44
C THR A 122 3.91 6.83 6.96
N PHE A 123 4.31 7.02 8.22
CA PHE A 123 4.60 8.36 8.75
C PHE A 123 5.84 8.96 8.07
N TRP A 124 6.92 8.18 8.02
CA TRP A 124 8.17 8.54 7.40
C TRP A 124 8.73 7.36 6.61
N PRO A 125 9.39 7.55 5.44
CA PRO A 125 9.90 6.43 4.65
C PRO A 125 10.82 5.50 5.44
N ASP A 126 11.64 6.05 6.34
CA ASP A 126 12.60 5.29 7.14
C ASP A 126 11.92 4.49 8.27
N SER A 127 10.66 4.81 8.60
CA SER A 127 9.87 4.07 9.61
C SER A 127 9.43 2.68 9.13
N LEU A 128 9.78 2.27 7.92
CA LEU A 128 9.49 0.93 7.40
C LEU A 128 10.51 -0.13 7.89
N GLY A 129 11.46 0.23 8.76
CA GLY A 129 12.28 -0.74 9.49
C GLY A 129 13.34 -1.42 8.64
N LEU A 130 13.62 -0.85 7.46
CA LEU A 130 14.67 -1.29 6.58
C LEU A 130 15.68 -0.16 6.49
N ASP A 131 16.95 -0.50 6.65
CA ASP A 131 18.07 0.31 6.17
C ASP A 131 17.99 0.24 4.63
N ILE A 132 16.95 0.85 4.04
CA ILE A 132 16.84 1.13 2.60
C ILE A 132 17.83 2.27 2.33
N GLY A 133 19.08 2.00 2.69
CA GLY A 133 20.21 2.60 2.04
C GLY A 133 19.97 2.37 0.56
N TRP A 134 19.59 3.42 -0.15
CA TRP A 134 20.35 4.06 -1.23
C TRP A 134 21.19 3.15 -2.13
N LEU A 135 20.92 1.86 -2.19
CA LEU A 135 21.63 0.88 -2.97
C LEU A 135 21.14 1.06 -4.41
N PRO A 136 22.03 1.43 -5.35
CA PRO A 136 21.66 1.71 -6.74
C PRO A 136 21.09 0.49 -7.47
N GLU A 137 21.20 -0.71 -6.88
CA GLU A 137 20.68 -1.99 -7.37
C GLU A 137 19.19 -2.19 -7.09
N TYR A 138 18.62 -1.31 -6.28
CA TYR A 138 17.31 -1.45 -5.68
C TYR A 138 16.43 -0.32 -6.24
N ASP A 139 15.71 -0.62 -7.32
CA ASP A 139 14.82 0.30 -8.04
C ASP A 139 13.45 0.44 -7.33
N VAL A 140 13.48 0.51 -6.00
CA VAL A 140 12.52 -0.20 -5.13
C VAL A 140 11.16 0.45 -5.03
N ALA A 141 11.09 1.77 -4.80
CA ALA A 141 9.83 2.47 -4.64
C ALA A 141 9.93 3.97 -4.88
N LEU A 142 8.97 4.52 -5.61
CA LEU A 142 8.76 5.94 -5.76
C LEU A 142 8.21 6.53 -4.46
N ARG A 143 8.94 7.48 -3.87
CA ARG A 143 8.51 8.17 -2.65
C ARG A 143 7.62 9.36 -3.00
N LYS A 144 6.47 9.49 -2.33
CA LYS A 144 5.56 10.62 -2.46
C LYS A 144 5.09 11.14 -1.12
N TRP A 145 5.46 12.38 -0.83
CA TRP A 145 4.92 13.10 0.31
C TRP A 145 3.47 13.48 0.03
N MET A 146 2.57 13.08 0.93
CA MET A 146 1.20 13.57 0.96
C MET A 146 1.15 14.81 1.84
N LYS A 147 0.76 15.94 1.25
CA LYS A 147 0.53 17.16 2.01
C LYS A 147 -0.68 17.02 2.95
N PRO A 148 -0.73 17.74 4.08
CA PRO A 148 -1.94 17.87 4.87
C PRO A 148 -3.14 18.30 4.02
N CYS A 149 -4.33 17.82 4.39
CA CYS A 149 -5.57 18.21 3.72
C CYS A 149 -5.87 19.67 4.02
N THR A 150 -6.18 20.46 2.99
CA THR A 150 -6.82 21.77 3.17
C THR A 150 -8.34 21.60 3.16
N PHE A 151 -9.07 22.54 3.75
CA PHE A 151 -10.54 22.48 3.80
C PHE A 151 -11.18 22.40 2.40
N ASP A 152 -10.54 23.02 1.41
CA ASP A 152 -10.99 23.05 0.01
C ASP A 152 -10.84 21.70 -0.72
N GLU A 153 -10.13 20.73 -0.14
CA GLU A 153 -9.91 19.39 -0.72
C GLU A 153 -10.93 18.35 -0.25
N ILE A 154 -11.88 18.71 0.63
CA ILE A 154 -12.85 17.78 1.22
C ILE A 154 -14.10 17.71 0.34
N PHE A 155 -14.10 16.81 -0.65
CA PHE A 155 -15.32 16.44 -1.36
C PHE A 155 -15.99 15.26 -0.65
N ALA A 156 -17.21 15.44 -0.16
CA ALA A 156 -18.07 14.33 0.20
C ALA A 156 -18.54 13.62 -1.08
N MET A 157 -18.35 12.30 -1.17
CA MET A 157 -18.98 11.53 -2.25
C MET A 157 -20.49 11.79 -2.24
N ARG A 158 -21.01 12.30 -3.36
CA ARG A 158 -22.45 12.28 -3.66
C ARG A 158 -22.79 10.96 -4.34
#